data_AF-A0A7V9HQN9-F1
#
_entry.id   AF-A0A7V9HQN9-F1
#
_cell.length_a   1.000
_cell.length_b   1.000
_cell.length_c   1.000
_cell.angle_alpha   90.00
_cell.angle_beta   90.00
_cell.angle_gamma   90.00
#
_symmetry.space_group_name_H-M   'P 1'
#
loop_
_entity.id
_entity.type
_entity.pdbx_description
1 polymer ?
#
loop_
_entity_poly.entity_id
_entity_poly.type
_entity_poly.pdbx_seq_one_letter_code
_entity_poly.pdbx_strand_id
1 'polypeptide(L)'
;MTLAGVLISAALAAVLLPGWTADMRRSGLVRENWRGRVLAFPLGALSISVSLIALAPLAVLDDRADLDLLEPDLRRWAAYLLGVGFLGLLDDMLGRGAEGDTPRGWRGHARAVMSGRLSTGAIKAVGAFGLAAFAVSG
;
A
#
# COMPACT_ATOMS: atom_id res chain seq x y z
N MET A 1 0.91 16.93 -7.26
CA MET A 1 2.22 16.26 -7.02
C MET A 1 3.27 16.88 -7.91
N THR A 2 4.30 17.49 -7.33
CA THR A 2 5.40 18.09 -8.08
C THR A 2 6.37 17.01 -8.58
N LEU A 3 7.07 17.28 -9.69
CA LEU A 3 8.10 16.38 -10.26
C LEU A 3 9.17 16.02 -9.20
N ALA A 4 9.50 16.96 -8.31
CA ALA A 4 10.41 16.75 -7.19
C ALA A 4 9.96 15.61 -6.26
N GLY A 5 8.68 15.54 -5.90
CA GLY A 5 8.16 14.47 -5.06
C GLY A 5 8.28 13.09 -5.70
N VAL A 6 8.04 13.00 -7.01
CA VAL A 6 8.23 11.77 -7.78
C VAL A 6 9.71 11.37 -7.83
N LEU A 7 10.61 12.32 -8.11
CA LEU A 7 12.05 12.05 -8.21
C LEU A 7 12.65 11.62 -6.87
N ILE A 8 12.32 12.31 -5.78
CA ILE A 8 12.80 11.96 -4.43
C ILE A 8 12.30 10.57 -4.02
N SER A 9 11.00 10.30 -4.24
CA SER A 9 10.43 8.98 -3.94
C SER A 9 11.06 7.88 -4.79
N ALA A 10 11.28 8.12 -6.08
CA ALA A 10 11.92 7.15 -6.97
C ALA A 10 13.38 6.87 -6.56
N ALA A 11 14.14 7.91 -6.20
CA ALA A 11 15.50 7.77 -5.71
C ALA A 11 15.55 6.94 -4.41
N LEU A 12 14.69 7.25 -3.44
CA LEU A 12 14.57 6.50 -2.19
C LEU A 12 14.19 5.03 -2.45
N ALA A 13 13.22 4.78 -3.34
CA ALA A 13 12.84 3.43 -3.72
C ALA A 13 14.01 2.65 -4.34
N ALA A 14 14.76 3.27 -5.26
CA ALA A 14 15.91 2.63 -5.90
C ALA A 14 17.00 2.26 -4.88
N VAL A 15 17.24 3.12 -3.88
CA VAL A 15 18.21 2.85 -2.80
C VAL A 15 17.75 1.73 -1.87
N LEU A 16 16.47 1.73 -1.47
CA LEU A 16 15.96 0.81 -0.45
C LEU A 16 15.56 -0.56 -1.02
N LEU A 17 15.16 -0.66 -2.29
CA LEU A 17 14.63 -1.87 -2.90
C LEU A 17 15.56 -3.10 -2.81
N PRO A 18 16.89 -3.01 -3.05
CA PRO A 18 17.77 -4.17 -2.97
C PRO A 18 17.83 -4.78 -1.56
N GLY A 19 18.00 -3.94 -0.53
CA GLY A 19 18.03 -4.37 0.87
C GLY A 19 16.69 -4.96 1.29
N TRP A 20 15.61 -4.24 1.00
CA TRP A 20 14.24 -4.66 1.30
C TRP A 20 13.91 -6.03 0.70
N THR A 21 14.20 -6.22 -0.60
CA THR A 21 13.92 -7.49 -1.29
C THR A 21 14.77 -8.64 -0.75
N ALA A 22 16.03 -8.38 -0.38
CA ALA A 22 16.90 -9.37 0.23
C ALA A 22 16.37 -9.80 1.61
N ASP A 23 15.97 -8.85 2.46
CA ASP A 23 15.39 -9.15 3.78
C ASP A 23 14.06 -9.88 3.72
N MET A 24 13.19 -9.51 2.78
CA MET A 24 11.94 -10.24 2.55
C MET A 24 12.19 -11.69 2.16
N ARG A 25 13.17 -11.94 1.27
CA ARG A 25 13.54 -13.31 0.90
C ARG A 25 14.12 -14.08 2.07
N ARG A 26 15.01 -13.46 2.86
CA ARG A 26 15.62 -14.07 4.06
C ARG A 26 14.58 -14.45 5.12
N SER A 27 13.58 -13.60 5.31
CA SER A 27 12.50 -13.82 6.30
C SER A 27 11.38 -14.73 5.79
N GLY A 28 11.49 -15.27 4.58
CA GLY A 28 10.45 -16.12 3.98
C GLY A 28 9.21 -15.36 3.50
N LEU A 29 9.25 -14.02 3.50
CA LEU A 29 8.21 -13.17 2.92
C LEU A 29 8.30 -13.16 1.39
N VAL A 30 7.98 -14.32 0.80
CA VAL A 30 7.97 -14.54 -0.64
C VAL A 30 6.60 -15.00 -1.14
N ARG A 31 6.41 -14.98 -2.46
CA ARG A 31 5.22 -15.51 -3.15
C ARG A 31 5.58 -15.93 -4.56
N GLU A 32 5.03 -17.05 -5.02
CA GLU A 32 5.12 -17.48 -6.41
C GLU A 32 4.23 -16.62 -7.32
N ASN A 33 4.77 -16.17 -8.45
CA ASN A 33 4.00 -15.47 -9.46
C ASN A 33 3.35 -16.43 -10.47
N TRP A 34 2.55 -15.90 -11.40
CA TRP A 34 1.88 -16.70 -12.43
C TRP A 34 2.81 -17.48 -13.37
N ARG A 35 4.12 -17.15 -13.40
CA ARG A 35 5.16 -17.85 -14.18
C ARG A 35 5.98 -18.85 -13.34
N GLY A 36 5.54 -19.16 -12.13
CA GLY A 36 6.27 -20.05 -11.23
C GLY A 36 7.53 -19.47 -10.59
N ARG A 37 7.72 -18.13 -10.66
CA ARG A 37 8.88 -17.48 -10.07
C ARG A 37 8.58 -16.99 -8.67
N VAL A 38 9.42 -17.35 -7.72
CA VAL A 38 9.36 -16.87 -6.33
C VAL A 38 9.88 -15.43 -6.25
N LEU A 39 9.05 -14.53 -5.76
CA LEU A 39 9.34 -13.09 -5.62
C LEU A 39 9.18 -12.64 -4.16
N ALA A 40 9.88 -11.58 -3.77
CA ALA A 40 9.64 -10.90 -2.50
C ALA A 40 8.21 -10.30 -2.49
N PHE A 41 7.50 -10.42 -1.38
CA PHE A 41 6.10 -9.97 -1.27
C PHE A 41 5.73 -9.64 0.19
N PRO A 42 4.88 -8.63 0.47
CA PRO A 42 4.33 -7.63 -0.45
C PRO A 42 5.25 -6.42 -0.65
N LEU A 43 5.60 -6.12 -1.91
CA LEU A 43 6.41 -4.93 -2.22
C LEU A 43 5.62 -3.62 -2.17
N GLY A 44 4.28 -3.67 -2.09
CA GLY A 44 3.46 -2.47 -1.87
C GLY A 44 3.79 -1.75 -0.56
N ALA A 45 4.26 -2.49 0.46
CA ALA A 45 4.73 -1.91 1.72
C ALA A 45 5.91 -0.96 1.51
N LEU A 46 6.86 -1.32 0.63
CA LEU A 46 7.99 -0.44 0.30
C LEU A 46 7.51 0.88 -0.30
N SER A 47 6.52 0.84 -1.20
CA SER A 47 5.97 2.06 -1.82
C SER A 47 5.38 3.03 -0.79
N ILE A 48 4.65 2.51 0.21
CA ILE A 48 4.08 3.32 1.29
C ILE A 48 5.21 3.89 2.17
N SER A 49 6.16 3.04 2.58
CA SER A 49 7.29 3.46 3.41
C SER A 49 8.12 4.55 2.74
N VAL A 50 8.44 4.39 1.46
CA VAL A 50 9.20 5.38 0.69
C VAL A 50 8.42 6.69 0.57
N SER A 51 7.12 6.63 0.29
CA SER A 51 6.27 7.82 0.19
C SER A 51 6.26 8.61 1.51
N LEU A 52 6.17 7.92 2.64
CA LEU A 52 6.21 8.53 3.98
C LEU A 52 7.59 9.13 4.30
N ILE A 53 8.67 8.43 3.99
CA ILE A 53 10.03 8.92 4.20
C ILE A 53 10.29 10.16 3.33
N ALA A 54 9.78 10.18 2.09
CA ALA A 54 9.92 11.30 1.17
C ALA A 54 9.24 12.59 1.67
N LEU A 55 8.23 12.50 2.54
CA LEU A 55 7.58 13.68 3.12
C LEU A 55 8.57 14.52 3.96
N ALA A 56 9.58 13.92 4.58
CA ALA A 56 10.53 14.66 5.41
C ALA A 56 11.38 15.66 4.60
N PRO A 57 12.14 15.26 3.55
CA PRO A 57 12.86 16.24 2.73
C PRO A 57 11.92 17.16 1.96
N LEU A 58 10.76 16.68 1.52
CA LEU A 58 9.77 17.53 0.84
C LEU A 58 9.24 18.64 1.74
N ALA A 59 8.90 18.34 3.00
CA ALA A 59 8.43 19.35 3.95
C ALA A 59 9.51 20.39 4.28
N VAL A 60 10.79 19.97 4.36
CA VAL A 60 11.89 20.92 4.55
C VAL A 60 12.05 21.84 3.34
N LEU A 61 11.97 21.29 2.11
CA LEU A 61 12.08 22.09 0.89
C LEU A 61 10.89 23.02 0.70
N ASP A 62 9.69 22.55 1.01
CA ASP A 62 8.44 23.32 0.95
C ASP A 62 8.52 24.55 1.87
N ASP A 63 8.89 24.35 3.14
CA ASP A 63 9.02 25.41 4.15
C ASP A 63 10.18 26.38 3.86
N ARG A 64 11.35 25.87 3.46
CA ARG A 64 12.58 26.69 3.37
C ARG A 64 12.79 27.36 2.03
N ALA A 65 12.24 26.81 0.97
CA ALA A 65 12.43 27.32 -0.38
C ALA A 65 11.14 27.84 -1.02
N ASP A 66 10.02 27.85 -0.27
CA ASP A 66 8.73 28.41 -0.71
C ASP A 66 8.28 27.81 -2.05
N LEU A 67 8.32 26.47 -2.13
CA LEU A 67 8.27 25.72 -3.39
C LEU A 67 6.90 25.09 -3.72
N ASP A 68 5.83 25.35 -2.96
CA ASP A 68 4.48 24.78 -3.14
C ASP A 68 4.50 23.27 -3.54
N LEU A 69 5.31 22.49 -2.82
CA LEU A 69 5.57 21.07 -3.09
C LEU A 69 4.49 20.16 -2.51
N LEU A 70 3.84 20.58 -1.41
CA LEU A 70 2.84 19.80 -0.70
C LEU A 70 1.43 20.30 -1.00
N GLU A 71 0.52 19.37 -1.26
CA GLU A 71 -0.90 19.70 -1.50
C GLU A 71 -1.53 20.31 -0.23
N PRO A 72 -2.31 21.40 -0.33
CA PRO A 72 -2.99 21.98 0.83
C PRO A 72 -3.85 20.98 1.60
N ASP A 73 -4.51 20.06 0.89
CA ASP A 73 -5.35 18.99 1.46
C ASP A 73 -4.59 17.67 1.69
N LEU A 74 -3.25 17.71 1.72
CA LEU A 74 -2.42 16.51 1.88
C LEU A 74 -2.83 15.68 3.10
N ARG A 75 -3.31 16.30 4.19
CA ARG A 75 -3.77 15.56 5.39
C ARG A 75 -4.94 14.62 5.08
N ARG A 76 -5.93 15.06 4.30
CA ARG A 76 -7.10 14.25 3.94
C ARG A 76 -6.70 13.13 2.98
N TRP A 77 -5.91 13.47 1.96
CA TRP A 77 -5.40 12.50 0.99
C TRP A 77 -4.43 11.49 1.62
N ALA A 78 -3.61 11.91 2.59
CA ALA A 78 -2.74 11.02 3.34
C ALA A 78 -3.53 10.01 4.16
N ALA A 79 -4.61 10.43 4.83
CA ALA A 79 -5.50 9.49 5.54
C ALA A 79 -6.08 8.44 4.59
N TYR A 80 -6.53 8.85 3.40
CA TYR A 80 -7.00 7.93 2.36
C TYR A 80 -5.92 6.96 1.89
N LEU A 81 -4.76 7.47 1.45
CA LEU A 81 -3.69 6.67 0.87
C LEU A 81 -3.08 5.70 1.89
N LEU A 82 -2.84 6.16 3.12
CA LEU A 82 -2.31 5.32 4.19
C LEU A 82 -3.33 4.27 4.64
N GLY A 83 -4.60 4.66 4.75
CA GLY A 83 -5.67 3.72 5.09
C GLY A 83 -5.85 2.63 4.04
N VAL A 84 -5.91 2.99 2.75
CA VAL A 84 -6.00 2.01 1.65
C VAL A 84 -4.75 1.14 1.57
N GLY A 85 -3.57 1.73 1.75
CA GLY A 85 -2.31 1.02 1.81
C GLY A 85 -2.25 0.00 2.95
N PHE A 86 -2.72 0.38 4.14
CA PHE A 86 -2.83 -0.49 5.31
C PHE A 86 -3.83 -1.63 5.08
N LEU A 87 -5.01 -1.35 4.53
CA LEU A 87 -5.99 -2.39 4.17
C LEU A 87 -5.42 -3.36 3.12
N GLY A 88 -4.63 -2.85 2.17
CA GLY A 88 -3.90 -3.67 1.21
C GLY A 88 -2.85 -4.57 1.86
N LEU A 89 -2.08 -4.03 2.80
CA LEU A 89 -1.09 -4.80 3.55
C LEU A 89 -1.75 -5.89 4.41
N LEU A 90 -2.85 -5.59 5.09
CA LEU A 90 -3.62 -6.58 5.85
C LEU A 90 -4.14 -7.70 4.94
N ASP A 91 -4.68 -7.36 3.78
CA ASP A 91 -5.16 -8.32 2.77
C ASP A 91 -4.00 -9.21 2.28
N ASP A 92 -2.83 -8.63 2.02
CA ASP A 92 -1.63 -9.36 1.60
C ASP A 92 -1.07 -10.29 2.69
N MET A 93 -1.18 -9.91 3.97
CA MET A 93 -0.74 -10.74 5.11
C MET A 93 -1.71 -11.87 5.42
N LEU A 94 -3.02 -11.59 5.45
CA LEU A 94 -4.05 -12.57 5.75
C LEU A 94 -4.27 -13.55 4.58
N GLY A 95 -4.09 -13.11 3.34
CA GLY A 95 -4.13 -13.95 2.15
C GLY A 95 -3.02 -15.00 2.06
N ARG A 96 -1.96 -14.89 2.88
CA ARG A 96 -0.87 -15.89 2.96
C ARG A 96 -1.19 -17.11 3.79
N GLY A 97 -2.09 -17.00 4.77
CA GLY A 97 -2.38 -18.08 5.71
C GLY A 97 -3.33 -19.16 5.18
N ALA A 98 -3.87 -18.99 3.97
CA ALA A 98 -4.98 -19.79 3.46
C ALA A 98 -4.61 -20.46 2.13
N GLU A 99 -3.62 -21.34 2.13
CA GLU A 99 -3.46 -22.30 1.04
C GLU A 99 -4.71 -23.19 0.95
N GLY A 100 -5.34 -23.20 -0.23
CA GLY A 100 -6.46 -24.09 -0.56
C GLY A 100 -7.87 -23.48 -0.49
N ASP A 101 -8.13 -22.54 0.42
CA ASP A 101 -9.52 -22.10 0.72
C ASP A 101 -9.72 -20.57 0.75
N THR A 102 -8.75 -19.79 0.23
CA THR A 102 -8.95 -18.34 0.07
C THR A 102 -9.93 -18.08 -1.07
N PRO A 103 -11.05 -17.40 -0.81
CA PRO A 103 -12.01 -17.07 -1.86
C PRO A 103 -11.38 -16.11 -2.87
N ARG A 104 -11.37 -16.46 -4.16
CA ARG A 104 -10.83 -15.62 -5.24
C ARG A 104 -11.96 -15.11 -6.14
N GLY A 105 -11.82 -13.86 -6.58
CA GLY A 105 -12.78 -13.21 -7.47
C GLY A 105 -14.10 -12.86 -6.78
N TRP A 106 -14.97 -12.16 -7.51
CA TRP A 106 -16.21 -11.60 -6.98
C TRP A 106 -17.17 -12.68 -6.45
N ARG A 107 -17.25 -13.83 -7.14
CA ARG A 107 -18.04 -15.00 -6.72
C ARG A 107 -17.49 -15.67 -5.45
N GLY A 108 -16.18 -15.75 -5.31
CA GLY A 108 -15.53 -16.31 -4.12
C GLY A 108 -15.84 -15.45 -2.89
N HIS A 109 -15.64 -14.13 -3.00
CA HIS A 109 -15.92 -13.21 -1.90
C HIS A 109 -17.41 -13.17 -1.54
N ALA A 110 -18.31 -13.18 -2.52
CA ALA A 110 -19.75 -13.26 -2.26
C ALA A 110 -20.12 -14.54 -1.50
N ARG A 111 -19.61 -15.70 -1.92
CA ARG A 111 -19.83 -16.98 -1.22
C ARG A 111 -19.23 -16.97 0.19
N ALA A 112 -18.06 -16.38 0.39
CA ALA A 112 -17.43 -16.28 1.70
C ALA A 112 -18.28 -15.45 2.68
N VAL A 113 -18.75 -14.29 2.24
CA VAL A 113 -19.65 -13.43 3.01
C VAL A 113 -20.96 -14.16 3.33
N MET A 114 -21.56 -14.83 2.34
CA MET A 114 -22.79 -15.63 2.54
C MET A 114 -22.59 -16.82 3.49
N SER A 115 -21.36 -17.33 3.63
CA SER A 115 -21.01 -18.39 4.58
C SER A 115 -20.65 -17.88 5.99
N GLY A 116 -20.82 -16.58 6.26
CA GLY A 116 -20.48 -15.97 7.55
C GLY A 116 -18.98 -15.77 7.78
N ARG A 117 -18.14 -15.98 6.75
CA ARG A 117 -16.69 -15.76 6.83
C ARG A 117 -16.37 -14.30 6.48
N LEU A 118 -15.48 -13.69 7.26
CA LEU A 118 -14.94 -12.38 6.94
C LEU A 118 -14.06 -12.47 5.68
N SER A 119 -14.40 -11.67 4.67
CA SER A 119 -13.62 -11.53 3.45
C SER A 119 -12.69 -10.34 3.58
N THR A 120 -11.37 -10.55 3.55
CA THR A 120 -10.37 -9.48 3.60
C THR A 120 -10.55 -8.49 2.44
N GLY A 121 -10.92 -8.99 1.26
CA GLY A 121 -11.31 -8.17 0.11
C GLY A 121 -12.57 -7.33 0.35
N ALA A 122 -13.55 -7.84 1.10
CA ALA A 122 -14.76 -7.07 1.44
C ALA A 122 -14.44 -5.96 2.46
N ILE A 123 -13.66 -6.27 3.50
CA ILE A 123 -13.18 -5.28 4.47
C ILE A 123 -12.39 -4.17 3.76
N LYS A 124 -11.49 -4.55 2.85
CA LYS A 124 -10.71 -3.61 2.04
C LYS A 124 -11.61 -2.75 1.16
N ALA A 125 -12.62 -3.34 0.49
CA ALA A 125 -13.53 -2.59 -0.37
C ALA A 125 -14.37 -1.57 0.40
N VAL A 126 -15.02 -2.01 1.49
CA VAL A 126 -15.83 -1.12 2.35
C VAL A 126 -14.97 -0.06 3.01
N GLY A 127 -13.80 -0.44 3.54
CA GLY A 127 -12.85 0.47 4.15
C GLY A 127 -12.31 1.50 3.15
N ALA A 128 -11.91 1.08 1.95
CA ALA A 128 -11.45 1.99 0.90
C ALA A 128 -12.57 2.95 0.44
N PHE A 129 -13.82 2.47 0.36
CA PHE A 129 -14.97 3.32 0.07
C PHE A 129 -15.21 4.37 1.17
N GLY A 130 -15.20 3.96 2.44
CA GLY A 130 -15.36 4.88 3.57
C GLY A 130 -14.23 5.93 3.62
N LEU A 131 -12.99 5.51 3.39
CA LEU A 131 -11.84 6.43 3.30
C LEU A 131 -11.97 7.39 2.11
N ALA A 132 -12.46 6.93 0.96
CA ALA A 132 -12.70 7.80 -0.20
C ALA A 132 -13.81 8.83 0.11
N ALA A 133 -14.92 8.38 0.69
CA ALA A 133 -16.01 9.26 1.10
C ALA A 133 -15.54 10.33 2.10
N PHE A 134 -14.71 9.95 3.08
CA PHE A 134 -14.08 10.87 4.02
C PHE A 134 -13.13 11.87 3.33
N ALA A 135 -12.33 11.42 2.36
CA ALA A 135 -11.39 12.28 1.66
C ALA A 135 -12.09 13.38 0.84
N VAL A 136 -13.28 13.09 0.30
CA VAL A 136 -14.05 14.02 -0.55
C VAL A 136 -15.14 14.80 0.21
N SER A 137 -15.32 14.60 1.51
CA SER A 137 -16.44 15.17 2.27
C SER A 137 -16.24 16.62 2.73
N GLY A 138 -15.27 17.35 2.19
CA GLY A 138 -14.97 18.71 2.67
C GLY A 138 -14.37 19.61 1.63
#